data_AF-A0A973H1Q8-F1
#
_entry.id   AF-A0A973H1Q8-F1
#
_cell.length_a   1.000
_cell.length_b   1.000
_cell.length_c   1.000
_cell.angle_alpha   90.00
_cell.angle_beta   90.00
_cell.angle_gamma   90.00
#
_symmetry.space_group_name_H-M   'P 1'
#
loop_
_entity.id
_entity.type
_entity.pdbx_description
1 polymer ?
#
loop_
_entity_poly.entity_id
_entity_poly.type
_entity_poly.pdbx_seq_one_letter_code
_entity_poly.pdbx_strand_id
1 'polypeptide(L)' 'AGAHAGLQGSFDVYRFASDPTIVYTEGYNSAHPTANPDTVNDCTLRYDHLQAAALSLKESAATIRRAMEERYGEPD' A
#
# COMPACT_ATOMS: atom_id res chain seq x y z
N ALA A 1 6.82 -12.09 -2.67
CA ALA A 1 6.18 -11.50 -3.86
C ALA A 1 5.29 -12.57 -4.50
N GLY A 2 3.98 -12.36 -4.51
CA GLY A 2 3.04 -13.27 -5.15
C GLY A 2 3.15 -13.15 -6.67
N ALA A 3 3.38 -14.27 -7.35
CA ALA A 3 3.51 -14.37 -8.79
C ALA A 3 2.13 -14.23 -9.47
N HIS A 4 1.80 -13.04 -9.94
CA HIS A 4 0.64 -12.80 -10.79
C HIS A 4 1.07 -12.06 -12.04
N ALA A 5 0.93 -12.69 -13.21
CA ALA A 5 1.15 -12.04 -14.49
C ALA A 5 0.14 -10.89 -14.67
N GLY A 6 0.64 -9.66 -14.79
CA GLY A 6 -0.19 -8.47 -15.00
C GLY A 6 -0.45 -7.58 -13.77
N LEU A 7 0.15 -7.87 -12.61
CA LEU A 7 0.16 -6.89 -11.52
C LEU A 7 1.08 -5.71 -11.93
N GLN A 8 0.48 -4.54 -12.22
CA GLN A 8 1.22 -3.27 -12.17
C GLN A 8 1.98 -3.27 -10.84
N GLY A 9 3.29 -2.98 -10.88
CA GLY A 9 4.16 -3.11 -9.73
C GLY A 9 3.73 -2.24 -8.55
N SER A 10 4.54 -2.25 -7.50
CA SER A 10 4.29 -1.36 -6.37
C SER A 10 4.25 0.11 -6.83
N PHE A 11 3.48 0.94 -6.13
CA PHE A 11 3.47 2.37 -6.36
C PHE A 11 3.58 3.13 -5.04
N ASP A 12 4.31 4.23 -5.07
CA ASP A 12 4.51 5.13 -3.94
C ASP A 12 3.86 6.48 -4.23
N VAL A 13 3.15 7.02 -3.25
CA VAL A 13 2.52 8.35 -3.33
C VAL A 13 3.22 9.28 -2.36
N TYR A 14 3.87 10.31 -2.89
CA TYR A 14 4.52 11.37 -2.11
C TYR A 14 3.61 12.59 -2.04
N ARG A 15 3.20 12.95 -0.82
CA ARG A 15 2.41 14.15 -0.54
C ARG A 15 3.28 15.17 0.18
N PHE A 16 3.34 16.37 -0.39
CA PHE A 16 4.06 17.52 0.15
C PHE A 16 3.05 18.62 0.51
N ALA A 17 3.35 19.42 1.53
CA ALA A 17 2.39 20.40 2.05
C ALA A 17 2.10 21.55 1.06
N SER A 18 3.08 21.91 0.23
CA SER A 18 3.02 23.05 -0.69
C SER A 18 3.31 22.68 -2.14
N ASP A 19 3.67 21.43 -2.41
CA ASP A 19 4.07 20.94 -3.72
C ASP A 19 3.06 19.90 -4.23
N PRO A 20 2.96 19.70 -5.57
CA PRO A 20 2.06 18.72 -6.15
C PRO A 20 2.33 17.30 -5.63
N THR A 21 1.26 16.50 -5.55
CA THR A 21 1.38 15.07 -5.24
C THR A 21 2.12 14.37 -6.37
N ILE A 22 3.16 13.62 -6.02
CA ILE A 22 3.98 12.86 -6.97
C ILE A 22 3.67 11.38 -6.78
N VAL A 23 3.40 10.68 -7.87
CA VAL A 23 3.24 9.22 -7.85
C VAL A 23 4.41 8.59 -8.60
N TYR A 24 5.02 7.60 -7.95
CA TYR A 24 5.99 6.70 -8.55
C TYR A 24 5.30 5.36 -8.81
N THR A 25 5.29 4.90 -10.05
CA THR A 25 4.71 3.59 -10.41
C THR A 25 5.78 2.70 -11.02
N GLU A 26 5.95 1.49 -10.50
CA GLU A 26 6.76 0.47 -11.16
C GLU A 26 5.99 -0.10 -12.37
N GLY A 27 6.23 0.50 -13.54
CA GLY A 27 5.69 0.05 -14.83
C GLY A 27 6.68 -0.80 -15.61
N TYR A 28 6.17 -1.76 -16.39
CA TYR A 28 6.94 -2.79 -17.13
C TYR A 28 8.02 -2.24 -18.08
N ASN A 29 7.95 -0.96 -18.50
CA ASN A 29 8.89 -0.36 -19.44
C ASN A 29 9.67 0.84 -18.91
N SER A 30 9.26 1.45 -17.79
CA SER A 30 10.06 2.46 -17.10
C SER A 30 9.35 2.92 -15.82
N ALA A 31 10.05 2.89 -14.69
CA ALA A 31 9.59 3.52 -13.47
C ALA A 31 10.05 4.99 -13.48
N HIS A 32 9.15 5.91 -13.80
CA HIS A 32 9.42 7.35 -13.73
C HIS A 32 8.34 8.04 -12.89
N PRO A 33 8.72 8.99 -12.01
CA PRO A 33 7.76 9.81 -11.29
C PRO A 33 6.98 10.70 -12.26
N THR A 34 5.68 10.86 -12.02
CA THR A 34 4.80 11.74 -12.81
C THR A 34 3.96 12.65 -11.93
N ALA A 35 3.73 13.86 -12.42
CA ALA A 35 2.80 14.85 -11.85
C ALA A 35 1.53 15.01 -12.71
N ASN A 36 1.27 14.07 -13.63
CA ASN A 36 0.05 14.10 -14.45
C ASN A 36 -1.18 13.92 -13.55
N PRO A 37 -2.12 14.89 -13.54
CA PRO A 37 -3.26 14.87 -12.62
C PRO A 37 -4.20 13.67 -12.83
N ASP A 38 -4.37 13.18 -14.07
CA ASP A 38 -5.23 12.03 -14.36
C ASP A 38 -4.63 10.74 -13.79
N THR A 39 -3.31 10.57 -13.95
CA THR A 39 -2.58 9.43 -13.39
C THR A 39 -2.56 9.48 -11.86
N VAL A 40 -2.36 10.66 -11.28
CA VAL A 40 -2.39 10.85 -9.82
C VAL A 40 -3.78 10.51 -9.26
N ASN A 41 -4.86 10.90 -9.95
CA ASN A 41 -6.24 10.62 -9.53
C ASN A 41 -6.55 9.12 -9.53
N ASP A 42 -6.26 8.41 -10.63
CA ASP A 42 -6.48 6.96 -10.73
C ASP A 42 -5.70 6.19 -9.64
N CYS A 43 -4.43 6.54 -9.41
CA CYS A 43 -3.64 5.92 -8.34
C CYS A 43 -4.18 6.25 -6.93
N THR A 44 -4.61 7.49 -6.70
CA THR A 44 -5.17 7.91 -5.41
C THR A 44 -6.46 7.14 -5.11
N LEU A 45 -7.36 7.00 -6.08
CA LEU A 45 -8.61 6.25 -5.90
C LEU A 45 -8.36 4.80 -5.49
N ARG A 46 -7.42 4.13 -6.17
CA ARG A 46 -7.04 2.74 -5.83
C ARG A 46 -6.41 2.65 -4.44
N TYR A 47 -5.59 3.62 -4.07
CA TYR A 47 -4.99 3.70 -2.74
C TYR A 47 -6.04 3.92 -1.65
N ASP A 48 -7.02 4.80 -1.88
CA ASP A 48 -8.10 5.07 -0.93
C ASP A 48 -8.97 3.83 -0.71
N HIS A 49 -9.26 3.07 -1.77
CA HIS A 49 -9.94 1.78 -1.64
C HIS A 49 -9.13 0.76 -0.85
N LEU A 50 -7.81 0.69 -1.06
CA LEU A 50 -6.92 -0.18 -0.29
C LEU A 50 -6.91 0.21 1.19
N GLN A 51 -6.80 1.50 1.50
CA GLN A 51 -6.85 2.03 2.87
C GLN A 51 -8.20 1.74 3.54
N ALA A 52 -9.32 1.94 2.83
CA ALA A 52 -10.64 1.67 3.36
C ALA A 52 -10.88 0.18 3.68
N ALA A 53 -10.21 -0.73 2.96
CA ALA A 53 -10.23 -2.17 3.22
C ALA A 53 -9.18 -2.62 4.26
N ALA A 54 -8.27 -1.74 4.67
CA ALA A 54 -7.28 -2.06 5.68
C ALA A 54 -7.90 -2.20 7.07
N LEU A 55 -7.36 -3.11 7.87
CA LEU A 55 -7.77 -3.26 9.27
C LEU A 55 -7.48 -1.99 10.05
N SER A 56 -8.34 -1.66 11.02
CA SER A 56 -8.01 -0.61 11.98
C SER A 56 -6.72 -0.96 12.74
N LEU A 57 -6.07 0.06 13.32
CA LEU A 57 -4.87 -0.15 14.15
C LEU A 57 -5.12 -1.16 15.29
N LYS A 58 -6.30 -1.09 15.90
CA LYS A 58 -6.68 -1.99 17.01
C LYS A 58 -6.86 -3.42 16.54
N GLU A 59 -7.52 -3.62 15.40
CA GLU A 59 -7.71 -4.96 14.81
C GLU A 59 -6.38 -5.53 14.34
N SER A 60 -5.54 -4.72 13.71
CA SER A 60 -4.18 -5.09 13.31
C SER A 60 -3.34 -5.53 14.51
N ALA A 61 -3.37 -4.76 15.60
CA ALA A 61 -2.66 -5.10 16.84
C ALA A 61 -3.20 -6.39 17.49
N ALA A 62 -4.51 -6.61 17.46
CA ALA A 62 -5.13 -7.83 17.97
C ALA A 62 -4.71 -9.06 17.14
N THR A 63 -4.68 -8.93 15.82
CA THR A 63 -4.20 -9.99 14.92
C THR A 63 -2.73 -10.31 15.16
N ILE A 64 -1.87 -9.29 15.29
CA ILE A 64 -0.43 -9.47 15.57
C ILE A 64 -0.23 -10.17 16.92
N ARG A 65 -0.92 -9.71 17.97
CA ARG A 65 -0.83 -10.33 19.30
C ARG A 65 -1.25 -11.80 19.25
N ARG A 66 -2.38 -12.11 18.61
CA ARG A 66 -2.83 -13.50 18.46
C ARG A 66 -1.79 -14.36 17.75
N ALA A 67 -1.21 -13.85 16.66
CA ALA A 67 -0.15 -14.57 15.95
C ALA A 67 1.11 -14.80 16.79
N MET A 68 1.45 -13.86 17.68
CA MET A 68 2.55 -14.01 18.63
C MET A 68 2.24 -15.05 19.71
N GLU A 69 1.04 -15.02 20.28
CA GLU A 69 0.58 -15.99 21.28
C GLU A 69 0.52 -17.41 20.70
N GLU A 70 -0.02 -17.58 19.49
CA GLU A 70 -0.08 -18.88 18.81
C GLU A 70 1.31 -19.47 18.51
N ARG A 71 2.31 -18.63 18.27
CA ARG A 71 3.66 -19.07 17.86
C ARG A 71 4.65 -19.17 19.00
N TYR A 72 4.46 -18.39 20.06
CA TYR A 72 5.44 -18.21 21.14
C TYR A 72 4.83 -18.22 22.54
N GLY A 73 3.51 -18.43 22.68
CA GLY A 73 2.88 -18.60 23.98
C GLY A 73 3.43 -19.84 24.68
N GLU A 74 3.79 -19.70 25.95
CA GLU A 74 4.22 -20.84 26.76
C GLU A 74 3.05 -21.84 26.90
N PRO A 75 3.27 -23.14 26.68
CA PRO A 75 2.25 -24.14 26.96
C PRO A 75 2.03 -24.22 28.47
N ASP A 76 0.76 -24.19 28.87
CA ASP A 76 0.27 -24.40 30.23
C ASP A 76 0.58 -25.84 30.72
#